data_AF-D5STH4-F1
#
_entry.id   AF-D5STH4-F1
#
_cell.length_a   1.000
_cell.length_b   1.000
_cell.length_c   1.000
_cell.angle_alpha   90.00
_cell.angle_beta   90.00
_cell.angle_gamma   90.00
#
_symmetry.space_group_name_H-M   'P 1'
#
loop_
_entity.id
_entity.type
_entity.pdbx_description
1 polymer ?
#
loop_
_entity_poly.entity_id
_entity_poly.type
_entity_poly.pdbx_seq_one_letter_code
_entity_poly.pdbx_strand_id
1 'polypeptide(L)'
;MEYAVYADSPRRLSVQEQAGLSEALEAIVPSGGCIGPRGSQQQEEVYFTVDAATEEEAKQQAGQFMNRILQEAGLEIAFVLEISQR
;
A
#
# COMPACT_ATOMS: atom_id res chain seq x y z
N MET A 1 -14.39 4.75 10.59
CA MET A 1 -13.99 5.97 9.84
C MET A 1 -13.09 5.49 8.74
N GLU A 2 -13.24 6.04 7.54
CA GLU A 2 -12.40 5.65 6.41
C GLU A 2 -11.10 6.46 6.45
N TYR A 3 -9.97 5.78 6.34
CA TYR A 3 -8.65 6.37 6.23
C TYR A 3 -8.03 6.01 4.89
N ALA A 4 -7.49 7.00 4.20
CA ALA A 4 -6.67 6.81 3.01
C ALA A 4 -5.24 6.43 3.44
N VAL A 5 -4.69 5.40 2.81
CA VAL A 5 -3.32 4.94 3.00
C VAL A 5 -2.56 5.12 1.70
N TYR A 6 -1.41 5.78 1.79
CA TYR A 6 -0.46 5.95 0.71
C TYR A 6 0.84 5.26 1.13
N ALA A 7 1.29 4.29 0.35
CA ALA A 7 2.53 3.58 0.58
C ALA A 7 3.51 3.88 -0.55
N ASP A 8 4.57 4.62 -0.24
CA ASP A 8 5.58 5.02 -1.21
C ASP A 8 6.71 4.01 -1.31
N SER A 9 6.99 3.55 -2.54
CA SER A 9 8.18 2.75 -2.81
C SER A 9 9.44 3.64 -2.81
N PRO A 10 10.54 3.24 -2.15
CA PRO A 10 11.79 4.01 -2.15
C PRO A 10 12.50 4.00 -3.52
N ARG A 11 12.07 3.15 -4.44
CA ARG A 11 12.66 2.97 -5.77
C ARG A 11 11.58 2.62 -6.80
N ARG A 12 11.96 2.69 -8.06
CA ARG A 12 11.16 2.13 -9.13
C ARG A 12 11.03 0.62 -8.99
N LEU A 13 9.83 0.12 -9.22
CA LEU A 13 9.49 -1.28 -9.29
C LEU A 13 9.58 -1.77 -10.74
N SER A 14 10.08 -2.99 -10.92
CA SER A 14 10.00 -3.67 -12.20
C SER A 14 8.55 -4.04 -12.53
N VAL A 15 8.28 -4.32 -13.81
CA VAL A 15 6.93 -4.75 -14.25
C VAL A 15 6.45 -5.99 -13.49
N GLN A 16 7.37 -6.92 -13.19
CA GLN A 16 7.02 -8.13 -12.43
C GLN A 16 6.68 -7.82 -10.96
N GLU A 17 7.43 -6.91 -10.33
CA GLU A 17 7.16 -6.48 -8.96
C GLU A 17 5.82 -5.72 -8.86
N GLN A 18 5.52 -4.88 -9.86
CA GLN A 18 4.23 -4.18 -9.95
C GLN A 18 3.06 -5.15 -10.11
N ALA A 19 3.21 -6.16 -10.97
CA ALA A 19 2.19 -7.18 -11.16
C ALA A 19 1.93 -7.98 -9.87
N GLY A 20 2.99 -8.44 -9.21
CA GLY A 20 2.88 -9.18 -7.94
C GLY A 20 2.26 -8.35 -6.82
N LEU A 21 2.63 -7.07 -6.70
CA LEU A 21 1.99 -6.15 -5.75
C LEU A 21 0.52 -5.93 -6.07
N SER A 22 0.15 -5.79 -7.34
CA SER A 22 -1.25 -5.56 -7.74
C SER A 22 -2.12 -6.76 -7.39
N GLU A 23 -1.64 -7.97 -7.66
CA GLU A 23 -2.34 -9.22 -7.32
C GLU A 23 -2.47 -9.39 -5.81
N ALA A 24 -1.38 -9.17 -5.06
CA ALA A 24 -1.40 -9.23 -3.60
C ALA A 24 -2.33 -8.18 -2.98
N LEU A 25 -2.35 -6.96 -3.50
CA LEU A 25 -3.22 -5.88 -3.05
C LEU A 25 -4.70 -6.26 -3.21
N GLU A 26 -5.08 -6.74 -4.39
CA GLU A 26 -6.45 -7.17 -4.70
C GLU A 26 -6.90 -8.34 -3.80
N ALA A 27 -5.98 -9.26 -3.50
CA ALA A 27 -6.28 -10.42 -2.65
C ALA A 27 -6.41 -10.06 -1.15
N ILE A 28 -5.65 -9.07 -0.66
CA ILE A 28 -5.51 -8.80 0.78
C ILE A 28 -6.40 -7.65 1.25
N VAL A 29 -6.63 -6.63 0.43
CA VAL A 29 -7.38 -5.43 0.83
C VAL A 29 -8.81 -5.50 0.29
N PRO A 30 -9.82 -5.72 1.15
CA PRO A 30 -11.20 -5.97 0.70
C PRO A 30 -11.85 -4.78 -0.02
N SER A 31 -11.45 -3.57 0.34
CA SER A 31 -11.91 -2.32 -0.29
C SER A 31 -11.26 -2.07 -1.66
N GLY A 32 -10.26 -2.88 -2.02
CA GLY A 32 -9.43 -2.67 -3.20
C GLY A 32 -8.41 -1.55 -3.00
N GLY A 33 -7.59 -1.36 -4.02
CA GLY A 33 -6.57 -0.34 -4.06
C GLY A 33 -6.00 -0.21 -5.46
N CYS A 34 -5.04 0.68 -5.64
CA CYS A 34 -4.33 0.83 -6.91
C CYS A 34 -2.85 1.11 -6.69
N ILE A 35 -2.08 0.84 -7.74
CA ILE A 35 -0.66 1.16 -7.80
C ILE A 35 -0.48 2.17 -8.92
N GLY A 36 0.18 3.28 -8.63
CA GLY A 36 0.36 4.36 -9.58
C GLY A 36 1.70 5.08 -9.39
N PRO A 37 2.12 5.89 -10.37
CA PRO A 37 3.33 6.68 -10.22
C PRO A 37 3.14 7.78 -9.18
N ARG A 38 4.10 7.92 -8.27
CA ARG A 38 4.21 9.00 -7.31
C ARG A 38 4.74 10.27 -7.98
N GLY A 39 3.81 11.13 -8.39
CA GLY A 39 4.14 12.40 -9.05
C GLY A 39 5.08 12.22 -10.25
N SER A 40 6.10 13.07 -10.37
CA SER A 40 7.07 13.00 -11.47
C SER A 40 8.27 12.08 -11.19
N GLN A 41 8.35 11.41 -10.04
CA GLN A 41 9.59 10.79 -9.55
C GLN A 41 9.83 9.35 -10.05
N GLN A 42 9.00 8.83 -10.95
CA GLN A 42 9.07 7.44 -11.47
C GLN A 42 9.10 6.34 -10.37
N GLN A 43 8.72 6.67 -9.14
CA GLN A 43 8.50 5.72 -8.06
C GLN A 43 7.03 5.34 -8.05
N GLU A 44 6.71 4.14 -7.59
CA GLU A 44 5.35 3.68 -7.43
C GLU A 44 4.83 3.97 -6.02
N GLU A 45 3.58 4.39 -5.95
CA GLU A 45 2.77 4.58 -4.75
C GLU A 45 1.64 3.56 -4.79
N VAL A 46 1.42 2.86 -3.68
CA VAL A 46 0.25 2.01 -3.48
C VAL A 46 -0.76 2.80 -2.67
N TYR A 47 -1.97 2.91 -3.20
CA TYR A 47 -3.10 3.55 -2.54
C TYR A 47 -4.15 2.51 -2.17
N PHE A 48 -4.65 2.58 -0.94
CA PHE A 48 -5.81 1.81 -0.49
C PHE A 48 -6.51 2.50 0.69
N THR A 49 -7.64 1.95 1.14
CA THR A 49 -8.38 2.48 2.30
C THR A 49 -8.48 1.45 3.41
N VAL A 50 -8.54 1.94 4.66
CA VAL A 50 -8.80 1.12 5.85
C VAL A 50 -9.91 1.73 6.68
N ASP A 51 -10.75 0.88 7.26
CA ASP A 51 -11.79 1.28 8.20
C ASP A 51 -11.31 1.07 9.65
N ALA A 52 -11.20 2.17 10.40
CA ALA A 52 -10.75 2.13 11.79
C ALA A 52 -11.54 3.12 12.69
N ALA A 53 -11.53 2.90 14.00
CA ALA A 53 -12.15 3.81 14.97
C ALA A 53 -11.18 4.91 15.44
N THR A 54 -9.87 4.77 15.17
CA THR A 54 -8.86 5.80 15.46
C THR A 54 -7.78 5.81 14.38
N GLU A 55 -7.02 6.92 14.31
CA GLU A 55 -5.86 7.02 13.42
C GLU A 55 -4.77 6.00 13.79
N GLU A 56 -4.60 5.70 15.09
CA GLU A 56 -3.63 4.71 15.56
C GLU A 56 -4.00 3.29 15.12
N GLU A 57 -5.28 2.92 15.22
CA GLU A 57 -5.78 1.67 14.68
C GLU A 57 -5.62 1.60 13.15
N ALA A 58 -5.86 2.71 12.44
CA ALA A 58 -5.63 2.79 11.00
C ALA A 58 -4.15 2.55 10.66
N LYS A 59 -3.21 3.13 11.41
CA LYS A 59 -1.76 2.88 11.26
C LYS A 59 -1.38 1.43 11.44
N GLN A 60 -1.92 0.80 12.48
CA GLN A 60 -1.64 -0.61 12.74
C GLN A 60 -2.20 -1.52 11.65
N GLN A 61 -3.45 -1.29 11.23
CA GLN A 61 -4.06 -2.07 10.14
C GLN A 61 -3.34 -1.86 8.80
N ALA A 62 -3.03 -0.62 8.44
CA ALA A 62 -2.29 -0.29 7.23
C ALA A 62 -0.92 -0.99 7.19
N GLY A 63 -0.18 -0.96 8.30
CA GLY A 63 1.09 -1.67 8.43
C GLY A 63 0.95 -3.19 8.29
N GLN A 64 -0.10 -3.78 8.88
CA GLN A 64 -0.39 -5.20 8.74
C GLN A 64 -0.72 -5.58 7.30
N PHE A 65 -1.57 -4.82 6.61
CA PHE A 65 -1.88 -5.06 5.21
C PHE A 65 -0.64 -4.93 4.34
N MET A 66 0.13 -3.85 4.49
CA MET A 66 1.32 -3.64 3.65
C MET A 66 2.37 -4.75 3.85
N ASN A 67 2.60 -5.19 5.10
CA ASN A 67 3.49 -6.32 5.37
C ASN A 67 3.03 -7.61 4.70
N ARG A 68 1.72 -7.92 4.74
CA ARG A 68 1.17 -9.12 4.08
C ARG A 68 1.25 -9.00 2.56
N ILE A 69 0.97 -7.82 2.01
CA ILE A 69 1.06 -7.54 0.57
C ILE A 69 2.49 -7.77 0.07
N LEU A 70 3.48 -7.23 0.79
CA LEU A 70 4.90 -7.41 0.43
C LEU A 70 5.34 -8.87 0.54
N GLN A 71 4.90 -9.57 1.59
CA GLN A 71 5.20 -10.99 1.78
C GLN A 71 4.61 -11.85 0.65
N GLU A 72 3.35 -11.62 0.27
CA GLU A 72 2.66 -12.35 -0.81
C GLU A 72 3.30 -12.03 -2.18
N ALA A 73 3.65 -10.76 -2.42
CA ALA A 73 4.34 -10.33 -3.64
C ALA A 73 5.82 -10.77 -3.68
N GLY A 74 6.36 -11.34 -2.61
CA GLY A 74 7.76 -11.75 -2.51
C GLY A 74 8.75 -10.58 -2.56
N LEU A 75 8.35 -9.39 -2.07
CA LEU A 75 9.15 -8.17 -2.13
C LEU A 75 9.79 -7.84 -0.78
N GLU A 76 11.11 -7.68 -0.78
CA GLU A 76 11.88 -7.20 0.36
C GLU A 76 12.18 -5.69 0.19
N ILE A 77 11.14 -4.87 0.35
CA ILE A 77 11.23 -3.40 0.21
C ILE A 77 10.47 -2.73 1.36
N ALA A 78 11.07 -1.70 1.97
CA ALA A 78 10.41 -0.90 3.00
C ALA A 78 9.65 0.27 2.36
N PHE A 79 8.33 0.17 2.34
CA PHE A 79 7.44 1.28 1.93
C PHE A 79 7.29 2.30 3.06
N VAL A 80 7.19 3.58 2.71
CA VAL A 80 6.84 4.63 3.66
C VAL A 80 5.33 4.81 3.65
N LEU A 81 4.69 4.63 4.82
CA LEU A 81 3.24 4.77 4.96
C LEU A 81 2.86 6.18 5.42
N GLU A 82 1.98 6.81 4.66
CA GLU A 82 1.24 8.02 5.04
C GLU A 82 -0.25 7.68 5.18
N ILE A 83 -0.88 8.19 6.23
CA ILE A 83 -2.29 7.93 6.53
C ILE A 83 -3.00 9.26 6.75
N SER A 84 -4.11 9.44 6.04
CA SER A 84 -4.93 10.64 6.11
C SER A 84 -6.39 10.28 6.33
N GLN A 85 -7.06 11.04 7.20
CA GLN A 85 -8.50 10.89 7.41
C GLN A 85 -9.26 11.41 6.19
N ARG A 86 -10.25 10.63 5.72
CA ARG A 86 -11.17 11.03 4.65
C ARG A 86 -12.45 11.68 5.17
#